data_AF-A0A6G6WGP0-F1
#
_entry.id   AF-A0A6G6WGP0-F1
#
_cell.length_a   1.000
_cell.length_b   1.000
_cell.length_c   1.000
_cell.angle_alpha   90.00
_cell.angle_beta   90.00
_cell.angle_gamma   90.00
#
_symmetry.space_group_name_H-M   'P 1'
#
loop_
_entity.id
_entity.type
_entity.pdbx_description
1 polymer ?
#
loop_
_entity_poly.entity_id
_entity_poly.type
_entity_poly.pdbx_seq_one_letter_code
_entity_poly.pdbx_strand_id
1 'polypeptide(L)'
;MFLAEESGVSRPLALDEGGVVRAQGAAIAEGRWYVTASHGPRMPGSVYVGEPGAFREHRWAAPMGPEDIAWDADTDLLWSVTEHPRRRWVYAMPRSYFD
;
A
#
# COMPACT_ATOMS: atom_id res chain seq x y z
N MET A 1 8.30 9.29 4.77
CA MET A 1 9.15 10.07 3.84
C MET A 1 10.43 9.25 3.61
N PHE A 2 10.73 8.88 2.37
CA PHE A 2 12.05 8.35 2.02
C PHE A 2 12.79 9.47 1.29
N LEU A 3 13.95 9.86 1.81
CA LEU A 3 14.88 10.67 1.03
C LEU A 3 15.61 9.69 0.12
N ALA A 4 15.38 9.78 -1.19
CA ALA A 4 16.22 9.11 -2.15
C ALA A 4 17.57 9.85 -2.16
N GLU A 5 18.48 9.46 -1.29
CA GLU A 5 19.86 9.90 -1.39
C GLU A 5 20.47 9.36 -2.69
N GLU A 6 21.33 10.16 -3.33
CA GLU A 6 22.02 9.82 -4.58
C GLU A 6 22.84 8.51 -4.46
N SER A 7 23.11 8.08 -3.23
CA SER A 7 23.76 6.82 -2.88
C SER A 7 22.89 5.56 -3.12
N GLY A 8 21.59 5.71 -3.40
CA GLY A 8 20.65 4.59 -3.51
C GLY A 8 20.35 3.90 -2.18
N VAL A 9 20.73 4.52 -1.06
CA VAL A 9 20.53 3.97 0.28
C VAL A 9 19.21 4.47 0.85
N SER A 10 18.34 3.54 1.23
CA SER A 10 17.17 3.86 2.06
C SER A 10 17.54 3.72 3.54
N ARG A 11 17.23 4.74 4.34
CA ARG A 11 17.36 4.73 5.80
C ARG A 11 16.00 4.95 6.44
N PRO A 12 15.65 4.22 7.51
CA PRO A 12 14.42 4.50 8.24
C PRO A 12 14.51 5.88 8.88
N LEU A 13 13.55 6.76 8.58
CA LEU A 13 13.46 8.09 9.20
C LEU A 13 12.65 8.08 10.49
N ALA A 14 11.76 7.10 10.65
CA ALA A 14 10.90 6.94 11.80
C ALA A 14 10.53 5.47 11.99
N LEU A 15 10.25 5.09 13.24
CA LEU A 15 9.67 3.81 13.62
C LEU A 15 8.41 4.13 14.43
N ASP A 16 7.29 3.51 14.07
CA ASP A 16 6.00 3.67 14.72
C ASP A 16 5.47 2.30 15.16
N GLU A 17 4.88 2.21 16.34
CA GLU A 17 4.34 0.96 16.89
C GLU A 17 2.98 0.58 16.27
N GLY A 18 2.31 1.53 15.60
CA GLY A 18 1.02 1.38 14.94
C GLY A 18 1.09 0.82 13.52
N GLY A 19 2.03 -0.09 13.27
CA GLY A 19 2.22 -0.74 11.97
C GLY A 19 1.07 -1.69 11.59
N VAL A 20 0.92 -1.94 10.29
CA VAL A 20 -0.07 -2.88 9.75
C VAL A 20 0.52 -4.28 9.67
N VAL A 21 -0.14 -5.25 10.30
CA VAL A 21 0.25 -6.66 10.25
C VAL A 21 0.16 -7.19 8.81
N ARG A 22 1.24 -7.82 8.33
CA ARG A 22 1.39 -8.31 6.95
C ARG A 22 1.30 -7.20 5.88
N ALA A 23 1.70 -5.99 6.23
CA ALA A 23 1.97 -4.95 5.24
C ALA A 23 2.94 -5.49 4.17
N GLN A 24 2.61 -5.26 2.89
CA GLN A 24 3.48 -5.60 1.75
C GLN A 24 4.07 -4.33 1.14
N GLY A 25 3.23 -3.33 0.87
CA GLY A 25 3.64 -2.04 0.32
C GLY A 25 3.00 -0.85 1.03
N ALA A 26 3.60 0.32 0.90
CA ALA A 26 3.06 1.57 1.42
C ALA A 26 3.37 2.75 0.48
N ALA A 27 2.36 3.60 0.26
CA ALA A 27 2.50 4.88 -0.43
C ALA A 27 1.90 6.01 0.41
N ILE A 28 2.36 7.23 0.19
CA ILE A 28 1.73 8.43 0.75
C ILE A 28 1.11 9.19 -0.42
N ALA A 29 -0.18 9.50 -0.29
CA ALA A 29 -0.91 10.31 -1.25
C ALA A 29 -1.71 11.38 -0.48
N GLU A 30 -1.59 12.64 -0.89
CA GLU A 30 -2.26 13.78 -0.24
C GLU A 30 -2.12 13.77 1.30
N GLY A 31 -0.91 13.46 1.77
CA GLY A 31 -0.57 13.46 3.20
C GLY A 31 -1.04 12.23 3.99
N ARG A 32 -1.79 11.28 3.40
CA ARG A 32 -2.26 10.06 4.08
C ARG A 32 -1.46 8.84 3.60
N TRP A 33 -1.26 7.88 4.50
CA TRP A 33 -0.69 6.58 4.16
C TRP A 33 -1.74 5.65 3.57
N TYR A 34 -1.32 4.88 2.57
CA TYR A 34 -2.06 3.79 1.93
C TYR A 34 -1.19 2.55 1.96
N VAL A 35 -1.62 1.51 2.70
CA VAL A 35 -0.83 0.31 2.96
C VAL A 35 -1.55 -0.92 2.47
N THR A 36 -0.95 -1.70 1.58
CA THR A 36 -1.50 -2.99 1.13
C THR A 36 -1.14 -4.09 2.13
N ALA A 37 -2.09 -4.98 2.42
CA ALA A 37 -1.87 -6.10 3.32
C ALA A 37 -2.48 -7.40 2.80
N SER A 38 -1.69 -8.48 2.85
CA SER A 38 -2.11 -9.80 2.38
C SER A 38 -2.89 -10.58 3.44
N HIS A 39 -3.96 -11.25 3.02
CA HIS A 39 -4.72 -12.22 3.82
C HIS A 39 -4.31 -13.67 3.54
N GLY A 40 -3.09 -13.88 3.04
CA GLY A 40 -2.57 -15.20 2.68
C GLY A 40 -2.98 -15.65 1.26
N PRO A 41 -2.77 -16.92 0.91
CA PRO A 41 -2.73 -17.37 -0.49
C PRO A 41 -4.10 -17.60 -1.13
N ARG A 42 -5.21 -17.24 -0.47
CA ARG A 42 -6.57 -17.56 -0.97
C ARG A 42 -7.56 -16.44 -0.86
N MET A 43 -7.27 -15.40 -0.10
CA MET A 43 -8.21 -14.32 0.19
C MET A 43 -7.74 -13.01 -0.46
N PRO A 44 -8.67 -12.14 -0.88
CA PRO A 44 -8.35 -10.77 -1.25
C PRO A 44 -7.62 -10.06 -0.10
N GLY A 45 -6.68 -9.18 -0.43
CA GLY A 45 -6.00 -8.35 0.56
C GLY A 45 -6.81 -7.12 0.98
N SER A 46 -6.26 -6.36 1.90
CA SER A 46 -6.86 -5.10 2.38
C SER A 46 -5.99 -3.92 2.00
N VAL A 47 -6.61 -2.74 1.98
CA VAL A 47 -5.89 -1.46 1.95
C VAL A 47 -6.18 -0.74 3.27
N TYR A 48 -5.13 -0.37 4.01
CA TYR A 48 -5.24 0.41 5.23
C TYR A 48 -4.92 1.87 4.92
N VAL A 49 -5.76 2.79 5.38
CA VAL A 49 -5.65 4.22 5.05
C VAL A 49 -5.69 5.09 6.30
N GLY A 50 -4.79 6.08 6.38
CA GLY A 50 -4.75 7.01 7.51
C GLY A 50 -3.32 7.39 7.89
N GLU A 51 -3.06 7.42 9.18
CA GLU A 51 -1.74 7.67 9.77
C GLU A 51 -1.28 6.43 10.55
N PRO A 52 0.04 6.27 10.79
CA PRO A 52 0.55 5.29 11.73
C PRO A 52 -0.18 5.40 13.08
N GLY A 53 -0.65 4.27 13.60
CA GLY A 53 -1.47 4.20 14.83
C GLY A 53 -2.96 4.51 14.66
N ALA A 54 -3.40 5.03 13.52
CA ALA A 54 -4.80 5.42 13.26
C ALA A 54 -5.32 4.95 11.89
N PHE A 55 -4.85 3.79 11.42
CA PHE A 55 -5.29 3.21 10.16
C PHE A 55 -6.75 2.72 10.19
N ARG A 56 -7.50 3.06 9.14
CA ARG A 56 -8.78 2.42 8.80
C ARG A 56 -8.56 1.30 7.79
N GLU A 57 -9.06 0.11 8.08
CA GLU A 57 -9.03 -1.00 7.13
C GLU A 57 -10.16 -0.90 6.09
N HIS A 58 -9.80 -0.96 4.82
CA HIS A 58 -10.71 -1.25 3.71
C HIS A 58 -10.51 -2.70 3.28
N ARG A 59 -11.30 -3.57 3.92
CA ARG A 59 -11.18 -5.01 3.78
C ARG A 59 -11.56 -5.47 2.37
N TRP A 60 -10.74 -6.36 1.79
CA TRP A 60 -10.93 -6.91 0.44
C TRP A 60 -10.89 -5.89 -0.70
N ALA A 61 -10.33 -4.71 -0.43
CA ALA A 61 -10.15 -3.67 -1.43
C ALA A 61 -9.01 -3.97 -2.42
N ALA A 62 -8.12 -4.90 -2.09
CA ALA A 62 -7.05 -5.35 -2.97
C ALA A 62 -7.27 -6.81 -3.41
N PRO A 63 -6.86 -7.19 -4.63
CA PRO A 63 -6.86 -8.59 -5.04
C PRO A 63 -5.96 -9.47 -4.17
N MET A 64 -5.95 -10.77 -4.45
CA MET A 64 -5.15 -11.75 -3.71
C MET A 64 -3.65 -11.59 -3.98
N GLY A 65 -2.86 -11.62 -2.89
CA GLY A 65 -1.42 -11.40 -2.91
C GLY A 65 -1.04 -10.02 -3.44
N PRO A 66 -1.60 -8.92 -2.87
CA PRO A 66 -1.23 -7.59 -3.28
C PRO A 66 0.14 -7.24 -2.70
N GLU A 67 0.96 -6.60 -3.50
CA GLU A 67 2.32 -6.21 -3.11
C GLU A 67 2.44 -4.69 -3.07
N ASP A 68 3.58 -4.16 -3.50
CA ASP A 68 3.88 -2.73 -3.57
C ASP A 68 2.73 -1.90 -4.14
N ILE A 69 2.62 -0.66 -3.64
CA ILE A 69 1.63 0.33 -4.05
C ILE A 69 2.33 1.65 -4.36
N ALA A 70 1.88 2.33 -5.41
CA ALA A 70 2.35 3.64 -5.81
C ALA A 70 1.16 4.55 -6.13
N TRP A 71 1.31 5.85 -5.88
CA TRP A 71 0.29 6.85 -6.24
C TRP A 71 0.76 7.64 -7.46
N ASP A 72 -0.14 7.76 -8.44
CA ASP A 72 -0.02 8.66 -9.57
C ASP A 72 -0.90 9.89 -9.32
N ALA A 73 -0.27 11.04 -9.09
CA ALA A 73 -0.95 12.29 -8.78
C ALA A 73 -1.72 12.87 -9.99
N ASP A 74 -1.31 12.57 -11.22
CA ASP A 74 -1.94 13.14 -12.42
C ASP A 74 -3.30 12.48 -12.70
N THR A 75 -3.43 11.18 -12.39
CA THR A 75 -4.66 10.40 -12.61
C THR A 75 -5.45 10.10 -11.33
N ASP A 76 -4.89 10.46 -10.16
CA ASP A 76 -5.39 10.12 -8.83
C ASP A 76 -5.65 8.62 -8.62
N LEU A 77 -4.74 7.80 -9.17
CA LEU A 77 -4.80 6.35 -9.10
C LEU A 77 -3.73 5.78 -8.16
N LEU A 78 -4.14 4.79 -7.39
CA LEU A 78 -3.25 3.91 -6.65
C LEU A 78 -2.97 2.67 -7.49
N TRP A 79 -1.75 2.57 -8.00
CA TRP A 79 -1.26 1.45 -8.77
C TRP A 79 -0.64 0.41 -7.85
N SER A 80 -0.92 -0.86 -8.10
CA SER A 80 -0.32 -1.97 -7.37
C SER A 80 -0.21 -3.21 -8.27
N VAL A 81 0.51 -4.20 -7.78
CA VAL A 81 0.70 -5.49 -8.44
C VAL A 81 0.28 -6.62 -7.52
N THR A 82 0.04 -7.79 -8.11
CA THR A 82 -0.12 -9.02 -7.34
C THR A 82 0.99 -10.03 -7.62
N GLU A 83 1.48 -10.73 -6.59
CA GLU A 83 2.49 -11.79 -6.73
C GLU A 83 1.94 -13.22 -6.61
N HIS A 84 0.62 -13.36 -6.50
CA HIS A 84 0.00 -14.67 -6.39
C HIS A 84 0.25 -15.56 -7.63
N PRO A 85 0.60 -16.85 -7.47
CA PRO A 85 0.80 -17.78 -8.58
C PRO A 85 -0.38 -17.79 -9.56
N ARG A 86 -0.08 -17.61 -10.86
CA ARG A 86 -1.04 -17.56 -11.98
C ARG A 86 -2.04 -16.39 -11.94
N ARG A 87 -1.85 -15.42 -11.04
CA ARG A 87 -2.71 -14.24 -10.87
C ARG A 87 -1.84 -13.01 -10.64
N ARG A 88 -0.92 -12.76 -11.56
CA ARG A 88 -0.03 -11.58 -11.53
C ARG A 88 -0.62 -10.50 -12.40
N TRP A 89 -1.24 -9.52 -11.76
CA TRP A 89 -1.92 -8.41 -12.40
C TRP A 89 -1.23 -7.12 -12.02
N VAL A 90 -1.26 -6.17 -12.94
CA VAL A 90 -1.08 -4.75 -12.64
C VAL A 90 -2.49 -4.17 -12.59
N TYR A 91 -2.84 -3.48 -11.52
CA TYR A 91 -4.18 -2.93 -11.33
C TYR A 91 -4.10 -1.55 -10.69
N ALA A 92 -5.14 -0.76 -10.92
CA ALA A 92 -5.31 0.55 -10.35
C ALA A 92 -6.60 0.61 -9.52
N MET A 93 -6.57 1.39 -8.45
CA MET A 93 -7.73 1.73 -7.63
C MET A 93 -7.85 3.25 -7.61
N PRO A 94 -9.05 3.83 -7.80
CA PRO A 94 -9.25 5.26 -7.55
C PRO A 94 -8.92 5.58 -6.10
N ARG A 95 -8.04 6.55 -5.84
CA ARG A 95 -7.71 6.95 -4.46
C ARG A 95 -8.97 7.41 -3.70
N SER A 96 -9.85 8.12 -4.40
CA SER A 96 -11.13 8.64 -3.89
C SER A 96 -12.10 7.57 -3.37
N TYR A 97 -11.92 6.29 -3.71
CA TYR A 97 -12.69 5.20 -3.10
C TYR A 97 -12.43 5.05 -1.59
N PHE A 98 -11.29 5.57 -1.11
CA PHE A 98 -10.82 5.41 0.27
C PHE A 98 -10.98 6.68 1.14
N ASP A 99 -11.61 7.71 0.61
CA ASP A 99 -11.93 8.95 1.34
C ASP A 99 -13.13 8.77 2.29
#